data_AF-A0A024LR80-F1
#
_entry.id   AF-A0A024LR80-F1
#
_cell.length_a   1.000
_cell.length_b   1.000
_cell.length_c   1.000
_cell.angle_alpha   90.00
_cell.angle_beta   90.00
_cell.angle_gamma   90.00
#
_symmetry.space_group_name_H-M   'P 1'
#
loop_
_entity.id
_entity.type
_entity.pdbx_description
1 polymer ?
#
loop_
_entity_poly.entity_id
_entity_poly.type
_entity_poly.pdbx_seq_one_letter_code
_entity_poly.pdbx_strand_id
1 'polypeptide(L)'
;MNKIIMITLLLYTGLIIAGCEKTYSVEEFKQNEELRDEWQARCRMGKESKNCQNMRLAAHELGQERAKKGEEKLNKLLEELNKKREAREKAEQERRKKEMEEYQKRLKEKEEREKIQQKKEHHNE
;
A
#
# COMPACT_ATOMS: atom_id res chain seq x y z
N MET A 1 -44.13 52.28 -23.93
CA MET A 1 -44.21 51.17 -22.95
C MET A 1 -43.47 49.89 -23.37
N ASN A 2 -43.09 49.67 -24.64
CA ASN A 2 -42.43 48.42 -25.05
C ASN A 2 -40.93 48.30 -24.69
N LYS A 3 -40.24 49.42 -24.45
CA LYS A 3 -38.78 49.42 -24.18
C LYS A 3 -38.43 48.83 -22.80
N ILE A 4 -39.28 49.05 -21.80
CA ILE A 4 -39.08 48.54 -20.43
C ILE A 4 -39.29 47.02 -20.40
N ILE A 5 -40.30 46.52 -21.12
CA ILE A 5 -40.62 45.08 -21.20
C ILE A 5 -39.45 44.29 -21.82
N MET A 6 -38.81 44.83 -22.87
CA MET A 6 -37.65 44.21 -23.52
C MET A 6 -36.44 44.12 -22.58
N ILE A 7 -36.18 45.16 -21.77
CA ILE A 7 -35.07 45.18 -20.81
C ILE A 7 -35.34 44.17 -19.68
N THR A 8 -36.57 44.09 -19.18
CA THR A 8 -36.94 43.10 -18.16
C THR A 8 -36.83 41.66 -18.67
N LEU A 9 -37.15 41.39 -19.95
CA LEU A 9 -37.03 40.05 -20.54
C LEU A 9 -35.57 39.62 -20.69
N LEU A 10 -34.69 40.53 -21.14
CA LEU A 10 -33.26 40.27 -21.30
C LEU A 10 -32.54 40.07 -19.96
N LEU A 11 -32.96 40.79 -18.91
CA LEU A 11 -32.45 40.58 -17.57
C LEU A 11 -32.94 39.26 -16.96
N TYR A 12 -34.16 38.82 -17.27
CA TYR A 12 -34.69 37.53 -16.79
C TYR A 12 -33.97 36.34 -17.43
N THR A 13 -33.69 36.38 -18.73
CA THR A 13 -32.91 35.32 -19.39
C THR A 13 -31.44 35.32 -18.95
N GLY A 14 -30.86 36.47 -18.65
CA GLY A 14 -29.52 36.58 -18.04
C GLY A 14 -29.44 36.08 -16.59
N LEU A 15 -30.47 36.35 -15.77
CA LEU A 15 -30.53 35.89 -14.37
C LEU A 15 -30.71 34.37 -14.25
N ILE A 16 -31.39 33.73 -15.20
CA ILE A 16 -31.57 32.27 -15.21
C ILE A 16 -30.22 31.55 -15.39
N ILE A 17 -29.27 32.16 -16.12
CA ILE A 17 -27.93 31.57 -16.33
C ILE A 17 -27.07 31.70 -15.07
N ALA A 18 -27.24 32.76 -14.27
CA ALA A 18 -26.55 32.95 -13.00
C ALA A 18 -27.01 31.98 -11.87
N GLY A 19 -28.10 31.23 -12.09
CA GLY A 19 -28.64 30.26 -11.14
C GLY A 19 -28.44 28.78 -11.53
N CYS A 20 -27.97 28.48 -12.74
CA CYS A 20 -27.74 27.10 -13.18
C CYS A 20 -26.31 26.67 -12.81
N GLU A 21 -26.14 26.20 -11.57
CA GLU A 21 -24.89 25.56 -11.16
C GLU A 21 -24.61 24.34 -12.05
N LYS A 22 -23.48 24.35 -12.76
CA LYS A 22 -23.05 23.22 -13.60
C LYS A 22 -23.05 21.95 -12.75
N THR A 23 -23.72 20.90 -13.22
CA THR A 23 -23.59 19.56 -12.62
C THR A 23 -22.36 18.87 -13.20
N TYR A 24 -21.36 18.62 -12.36
CA TYR A 24 -20.13 17.93 -12.72
C TYR A 24 -20.30 16.41 -12.60
N SER A 25 -19.71 15.64 -13.50
CA SER A 25 -19.72 14.18 -13.46
C SER A 25 -18.76 13.63 -12.40
N VAL A 26 -18.87 12.33 -12.10
CA VAL A 26 -17.95 11.63 -11.21
C VAL A 26 -16.54 11.63 -11.80
N GLU A 27 -16.41 11.43 -13.10
CA GLU A 27 -15.14 11.40 -13.82
C GLU A 27 -14.42 12.76 -13.78
N GLU A 28 -15.16 13.86 -13.96
CA GLU A 28 -14.60 15.21 -13.83
C GLU A 28 -14.01 15.42 -12.43
N PHE A 29 -14.69 14.98 -11.36
CA PHE A 29 -14.17 15.03 -9.99
C PHE A 29 -12.99 14.09 -9.73
N LYS A 30 -12.91 12.95 -10.42
CA LYS A 30 -11.77 12.03 -10.31
C LYS A 30 -10.50 12.64 -10.92
N GLN A 31 -10.64 13.30 -12.07
CA GLN A 31 -9.53 13.84 -12.84
C GLN A 31 -9.03 15.19 -12.30
N ASN A 32 -9.90 15.98 -11.66
CA ASN A 32 -9.55 17.31 -11.17
C ASN A 32 -9.61 17.38 -9.63
N GLU A 33 -8.44 17.43 -9.01
CA GLU A 33 -8.27 17.54 -7.56
C GLU A 33 -8.75 18.87 -6.99
N GLU A 34 -8.42 19.98 -7.62
CA GLU A 34 -8.82 21.32 -7.17
C GLU A 34 -10.34 21.46 -7.16
N LEU A 35 -11.02 21.00 -8.22
CA LEU A 35 -12.48 20.96 -8.30
C LEU A 35 -13.07 20.12 -7.17
N ARG A 36 -12.51 18.95 -6.91
CA ARG A 36 -12.99 18.04 -5.86
C ARG A 36 -12.83 18.67 -4.47
N ASP A 37 -11.71 19.33 -4.20
CA ASP A 37 -11.41 19.94 -2.91
C ASP A 37 -12.30 21.17 -2.65
N GLU A 38 -12.51 22.00 -3.67
CA GLU A 38 -13.46 23.12 -3.60
C GLU A 38 -14.87 22.61 -3.27
N TRP A 39 -15.33 21.59 -3.98
CA TRP A 39 -16.63 21.00 -3.75
C TRP A 39 -16.71 20.27 -2.41
N GLN A 40 -15.62 19.65 -1.95
CA GLN A 40 -15.57 19.07 -0.61
C GLN A 40 -15.81 20.13 0.47
N ALA A 41 -15.18 21.31 0.35
CA ALA A 41 -15.42 22.43 1.26
C ALA A 41 -16.87 22.91 1.18
N ARG A 42 -17.41 23.12 -0.03
CA ARG A 42 -18.81 23.53 -0.24
C ARG A 42 -19.82 22.55 0.36
N CYS A 43 -19.61 21.24 0.18
CA CYS A 43 -20.51 20.20 0.69
C CYS A 43 -20.42 20.02 2.21
N ARG A 44 -19.29 20.35 2.85
CA ARG A 44 -19.16 20.35 4.32
C ARG A 44 -19.93 21.51 4.97
N MET A 45 -20.14 22.60 4.24
CA MET A 45 -20.94 23.75 4.70
C MET A 45 -22.45 23.51 4.63
N GLY A 46 -22.91 22.26 4.53
CA GLY A 46 -24.33 21.92 4.54
C GLY A 46 -25.03 22.02 3.18
N LYS A 47 -24.29 22.24 2.08
CA LYS A 47 -24.85 22.18 0.74
C LYS A 47 -25.17 20.73 0.37
N GLU A 48 -26.44 20.46 0.08
CA GLU A 48 -26.87 19.19 -0.52
C GLU A 48 -27.20 19.41 -2.00
N SER A 49 -26.41 18.82 -2.88
CA SER A 49 -26.59 18.93 -4.33
C SER A 49 -26.13 17.67 -5.04
N LYS A 50 -26.51 17.51 -6.31
CA LYS A 50 -26.04 16.39 -7.15
C LYS A 50 -24.51 16.36 -7.25
N ASN A 51 -23.87 17.54 -7.27
CA ASN A 51 -22.41 17.65 -7.25
C ASN A 51 -21.80 17.13 -5.95
N CYS A 52 -22.44 17.32 -4.80
CA CYS A 52 -21.97 16.72 -3.55
C CYS A 52 -22.04 15.19 -3.57
N GLN A 53 -23.08 14.63 -4.19
CA GLN A 53 -23.19 13.18 -4.37
C GLN A 53 -22.08 12.67 -5.30
N ASN A 54 -21.92 13.30 -6.47
CA ASN A 54 -20.93 12.90 -7.47
C ASN A 54 -19.49 13.05 -6.95
N MET A 55 -19.20 14.14 -6.21
CA MET A 55 -17.90 14.37 -5.57
C MET A 55 -17.60 13.31 -4.51
N ARG A 56 -18.56 12.99 -3.63
CA ARG A 56 -18.39 11.94 -2.59
C ARG A 56 -18.16 10.57 -3.22
N LEU A 57 -18.89 10.25 -4.29
CA LEU A 57 -18.71 9.00 -5.03
C LEU A 57 -17.33 8.94 -5.70
N ALA A 58 -16.90 10.02 -6.35
CA ALA A 58 -15.56 10.12 -6.94
C ALA A 58 -14.45 9.94 -5.88
N ALA A 59 -14.58 10.59 -4.72
CA ALA A 59 -13.63 10.47 -3.61
C ALA A 59 -13.59 9.04 -3.06
N HIS A 60 -14.75 8.39 -2.93
CA HIS A 60 -14.84 7.00 -2.49
C HIS A 60 -14.17 6.03 -3.47
N GLU A 61 -14.46 6.16 -4.78
CA GLU A 61 -13.86 5.31 -5.81
C GLU A 61 -12.33 5.50 -5.91
N LEU A 62 -11.84 6.75 -5.82
CA LEU A 62 -10.40 7.03 -5.72
C LEU A 62 -9.78 6.40 -4.46
N GLY A 63 -10.50 6.45 -3.34
CA GLY A 63 -10.09 5.80 -2.10
C GLY A 63 -9.92 4.29 -2.26
N GLN A 64 -10.88 3.63 -2.90
CA GLN A 64 -10.82 2.21 -3.22
C GLN A 64 -9.67 1.87 -4.18
N GLU A 65 -9.46 2.66 -5.23
CA GLU A 65 -8.35 2.47 -6.17
C GLU A 65 -6.99 2.60 -5.47
N ARG A 66 -6.84 3.61 -4.59
CA ARG A 66 -5.62 3.80 -3.78
C ARG A 66 -5.41 2.65 -2.81
N ALA A 67 -6.47 2.17 -2.15
CA ALA A 67 -6.41 1.04 -1.23
C ALA A 67 -5.94 -0.23 -1.93
N LYS A 68 -6.52 -0.58 -3.08
CA LYS A 68 -6.11 -1.73 -3.89
C LYS A 68 -4.63 -1.64 -4.31
N LYS A 69 -4.19 -0.48 -4.80
CA LYS A 69 -2.77 -0.26 -5.13
C LYS A 69 -1.86 -0.39 -3.90
N GLY A 70 -2.32 0.04 -2.72
CA GLY A 70 -1.61 -0.11 -1.47
C GLY A 70 -1.47 -1.57 -1.05
N GLU A 71 -2.56 -2.33 -1.13
CA GLU A 71 -2.60 -3.76 -0.84
C GLU A 71 -1.68 -4.56 -1.77
N GLU A 72 -1.71 -4.30 -3.08
CA GLU A 72 -0.80 -4.93 -4.04
C GLU A 72 0.67 -4.67 -3.72
N LYS A 73 1.02 -3.43 -3.35
CA LYS A 73 2.39 -3.07 -2.94
C LYS A 73 2.80 -3.78 -1.66
N LEU A 74 1.89 -3.85 -0.68
CA LEU A 74 2.13 -4.54 0.58
C LEU A 74 2.36 -6.04 0.36
N ASN A 75 1.54 -6.67 -0.47
CA ASN A 75 1.68 -8.10 -0.80
C ASN A 75 3.02 -8.39 -1.47
N LYS A 76 3.45 -7.56 -2.43
CA LYS A 76 4.77 -7.69 -3.07
C LYS A 76 5.91 -7.53 -2.06
N LEU A 77 5.83 -6.53 -1.18
CA LEU A 77 6.84 -6.31 -0.15
C LEU A 77 6.92 -7.50 0.81
N LEU A 78 5.77 -8.04 1.22
CA LEU A 78 5.69 -9.19 2.11
C LEU A 78 6.27 -10.44 1.46
N GLU A 79 5.99 -10.68 0.18
CA GLU A 79 6.56 -11.78 -0.59
C GLU A 79 8.10 -11.69 -0.65
N GLU A 80 8.65 -10.50 -0.94
CA GLU A 80 10.10 -10.28 -0.94
C GLU A 80 10.74 -10.48 0.44
N LEU A 81 10.09 -10.00 1.50
CA LEU A 81 10.55 -10.18 2.87
C LEU A 81 10.54 -11.65 3.28
N ASN A 82 9.51 -12.40 2.90
CA ASN A 82 9.41 -13.84 3.17
C ASN A 82 10.52 -14.59 2.43
N LYS A 83 10.72 -14.32 1.13
CA LYS A 83 11.84 -14.91 0.36
C LYS A 83 13.20 -14.62 0.99
N LYS A 84 13.44 -13.39 1.43
CA LYS A 84 14.68 -13.01 2.14
C LYS A 84 14.81 -13.67 3.50
N ARG A 85 13.71 -13.92 4.21
CA ARG A 85 13.71 -14.66 5.48
C ARG A 85 14.05 -16.12 5.24
N GLU A 86 13.36 -16.79 4.33
CA GLU A 86 13.62 -18.19 3.98
C GLU A 86 15.06 -18.41 3.51
N ALA A 87 15.61 -17.50 2.69
CA ALA A 87 17.00 -17.57 2.26
C ALA A 87 17.99 -17.46 3.44
N ARG A 88 17.71 -16.57 4.39
CA ARG A 88 18.52 -16.42 5.62
C ARG A 88 18.42 -17.65 6.50
N GLU A 89 17.22 -18.18 6.71
CA GLU A 89 16.99 -19.38 7.51
C GLU A 89 17.68 -20.60 6.90
N LYS A 90 17.60 -20.78 5.57
CA LYS A 90 18.33 -21.84 4.86
C LYS A 90 19.84 -21.69 5.00
N ALA A 91 20.37 -20.49 4.78
CA ALA A 91 21.80 -20.23 4.94
C ALA A 91 22.28 -20.49 6.39
N GLU A 92 21.48 -20.12 7.39
CA GLU A 92 21.77 -20.37 8.80
C GLU A 92 21.70 -21.86 9.15
N GLN A 93 20.71 -22.58 8.62
CA GLN A 93 20.60 -24.04 8.75
C GLN A 93 21.80 -24.76 8.15
N GLU A 94 22.23 -24.36 6.94
CA GLU A 94 23.42 -24.92 6.30
C GLU A 94 24.69 -24.63 7.10
N ARG A 95 24.84 -23.41 7.64
CA ARG A 95 25.96 -23.06 8.52
C ARG A 95 25.98 -23.93 9.78
N ARG A 96 24.85 -24.03 10.48
CA ARG A 96 24.73 -24.90 11.67
C ARG A 96 25.05 -26.36 11.35
N LYS A 97 24.58 -26.86 10.20
CA LYS A 97 24.88 -28.23 9.76
C LYS A 97 26.38 -28.44 9.59
N LYS A 98 27.08 -27.51 8.92
CA LYS A 98 28.54 -27.56 8.76
C LYS A 98 29.27 -27.49 10.11
N GLU A 99 28.86 -26.58 10.99
CA GLU A 99 29.44 -26.45 12.34
C GLU A 99 29.27 -27.73 13.16
N MET A 100 28.10 -28.39 13.06
CA MET A 100 27.83 -29.66 13.72
C MET A 100 28.64 -30.81 13.11
N GLU A 101 28.78 -30.87 11.79
CA GLU A 101 29.62 -31.87 11.11
C GLU A 101 31.09 -31.74 11.50
N GLU A 102 31.61 -30.51 11.55
CA GLU A 102 32.97 -30.23 12.04
C GLU A 102 33.14 -30.59 13.52
N TYR A 103 32.15 -30.27 14.36
CA TYR A 103 32.18 -30.64 15.77
C TYR A 103 32.21 -32.17 15.95
N GLN A 104 31.38 -32.91 15.23
CA GLN A 104 31.37 -34.37 15.23
C GLN A 104 32.71 -34.96 14.76
N LYS A 105 33.33 -34.37 13.74
CA LYS A 105 34.66 -34.78 13.28
C LYS A 105 35.72 -34.58 14.37
N ARG A 106 35.74 -33.41 15.03
CA ARG A 106 36.67 -33.12 16.13
C ARG A 106 36.50 -34.09 17.30
N LEU A 107 35.25 -34.46 17.63
CA LEU A 107 34.97 -35.47 18.67
C LEU A 107 35.54 -36.83 18.30
N LYS A 108 35.29 -37.32 17.08
CA LYS A 108 35.83 -38.62 16.62
C LYS A 108 37.35 -38.65 16.63
N GLU A 109 38.01 -37.60 16.13
CA GLU A 109 39.47 -37.53 16.18
C GLU A 109 40.00 -37.49 17.63
N LYS A 110 39.28 -36.85 18.55
CA LYS A 110 39.65 -36.84 19.97
C LYS A 110 39.51 -38.23 20.59
N GLU A 111 38.40 -38.93 20.34
CA GLU A 111 38.19 -40.31 20.79
C GLU A 111 39.24 -41.27 20.21
N GLU A 112 39.62 -41.12 18.94
CA GLU A 112 40.70 -41.93 18.33
C GLU A 112 42.05 -41.65 18.98
N ARG A 113 42.38 -40.37 19.23
CA ARG A 113 43.61 -39.99 19.94
C ARG A 113 43.66 -40.59 21.35
N GLU A 114 42.55 -40.51 22.09
CA GLU A 114 42.44 -41.10 23.44
C GLU A 114 42.60 -42.64 23.40
N LYS A 115 41.97 -43.33 22.44
CA LYS A 115 42.13 -44.79 22.27
C LYS A 115 43.56 -45.20 21.93
N ILE A 116 44.26 -44.44 21.08
CA ILE A 116 45.67 -44.68 20.75
C ILE A 116 46.55 -44.48 21.98
N GLN A 117 46.28 -43.44 22.76
CA GLN A 117 47.05 -43.13 23.96
C GLN A 117 46.89 -44.21 25.03
N GLN A 118 45.65 -44.64 25.31
CA GLN A 118 45.37 -45.74 26.24
C GLN A 118 46.10 -47.03 25.83
N LYS A 119 46.10 -47.38 24.53
CA LYS A 119 46.82 -48.57 24.04
C LYS A 119 48.33 -48.49 24.22
N LYS A 120 48.93 -47.29 24.09
CA LYS A 120 50.36 -47.09 24.30
C LYS A 120 50.74 -47.21 25.78
N GLU A 121 49.90 -46.70 26.67
CA GLU A 121 50.10 -46.81 28.12
C GLU A 121 49.99 -48.27 28.57
N HIS A 122 49.00 -49.02 28.05
CA HIS A 122 48.77 -50.42 28.40
C HIS A 122 49.80 -51.41 27.82
N HIS A 123 50.65 -50.99 26.87
CA HIS A 123 51.70 -51.83 26.27
C HIS A 123 53.09 -51.59 26.88
N ASN A 124 53.22 -50.58 27.74
CA ASN A 124 54.45 -50.21 28.45
C ASN A 124 54.45 -50.63 29.93
N GLU A 125 53.39 -51.29 30.41
CA GLU A 125 53.29 -52.03 31.68
C GLU A 125 53.48 -53.53 31.46
#